data_AF-A0A6N0LUP0-F1
#
_entry.id   AF-A0A6N0LUP0-F1
#
_cell.length_a   1.000
_cell.length_b   1.000
_cell.length_c   1.000
_cell.angle_alpha   90.00
_cell.angle_beta   90.00
_cell.angle_gamma   90.00
#
_symmetry.space_group_name_H-M   'P 1'
#
loop_
_entity.id
_entity.type
_entity.pdbx_description
1 polymer ?
#
loop_
_entity_poly.entity_id
_entity_poly.type
_entity_poly.pdbx_seq_one_letter_code
_entity_poly.pdbx_strand_id
1 'polypeptide(L)'
;MIEEQGRAIAELQSQVQNLLPISADFMPPGWDADIWATLLPQDKRHFKFMFRRRSFRPGNETEVKALPAITHQVRLQQKAEVERLIGEVSEEEKQKFEALKQKMLRQYRSFGGES
;
A
#
# COMPACT_ATOMS: atom_id res chain seq x y z
N MET A 1 42.82 -0.74 3.98
CA MET A 1 42.78 -0.10 2.65
C MET A 1 41.86 -0.80 1.66
N ILE A 2 42.01 -2.11 1.37
CA ILE A 2 41.17 -2.79 0.36
C ILE A 2 39.68 -2.85 0.75
N GLU A 3 39.36 -3.10 2.03
CA GLU A 3 37.97 -3.16 2.51
C GLU A 3 37.26 -1.79 2.52
N GLU A 4 37.99 -0.72 2.82
CA GLU A 4 37.47 0.66 2.75
C GLU A 4 37.13 1.05 1.31
N GLN A 5 37.99 0.67 0.36
CA GLN A 5 37.73 0.90 -1.06
C GLN A 5 36.49 0.13 -1.54
N GLY A 6 36.29 -1.11 -1.07
CA GLY A 6 35.09 -1.90 -1.38
C GLY A 6 33.79 -1.27 -0.89
N ARG A 7 33.78 -0.70 0.33
CA ARG A 7 32.61 0.01 0.86
C ARG A 7 32.33 1.31 0.12
N ALA A 8 33.37 2.09 -0.17
CA ALA A 8 33.23 3.33 -0.92
C ALA A 8 32.69 3.09 -2.33
N ILE A 9 33.11 2.01 -3.00
CA ILE A 9 32.58 1.61 -4.31
C ILE A 9 31.11 1.21 -4.21
N ALA A 10 30.70 0.47 -3.18
CA ALA A 10 29.30 0.08 -2.98
C ALA A 10 28.39 1.29 -2.69
N GLU A 11 28.87 2.25 -1.91
CA GLU A 11 28.15 3.52 -1.68
C GLU A 11 28.04 4.36 -2.95
N LEU A 12 29.12 4.49 -3.72
CA LEU A 12 29.10 5.19 -5.00
C LEU A 12 28.17 4.52 -6.01
N GLN A 13 28.16 3.19 -6.09
CA GLN A 13 27.22 2.44 -6.93
C GLN A 13 25.76 2.68 -6.51
N SER A 14 25.48 2.69 -5.20
CA SER A 14 24.16 3.02 -4.66
C SER A 14 23.75 4.46 -5.04
N GLN A 15 24.67 5.42 -4.93
CA GLN A 15 24.41 6.82 -5.30
C GLN A 15 24.17 6.99 -6.81
N VAL A 16 24.95 6.34 -7.67
CA VAL A 16 24.77 6.37 -9.13
C VAL A 16 23.46 5.72 -9.56
N GLN A 17 23.09 4.59 -8.96
CA GLN A 17 21.82 3.89 -9.23
C GLN A 17 20.59 4.69 -8.76
N ASN A 18 20.77 5.63 -7.81
CA ASN A 18 19.75 6.59 -7.41
C ASN A 18 19.52 7.72 -8.42
N LEU A 19 20.53 8.08 -9.21
CA LEU A 19 20.51 9.19 -10.16
C LEU A 19 19.96 8.80 -11.53
N LEU A 20 20.10 7.53 -11.93
CA LEU A 20 19.59 7.05 -13.21
C LEU A 20 18.11 6.65 -13.10
N PRO A 21 17.28 6.95 -14.13
CA PRO A 21 15.93 6.41 -14.20
C PRO A 21 15.99 4.88 -14.24
N ILE A 22 15.25 4.24 -13.34
CA ILE A 22 15.18 2.78 -13.28
C ILE A 22 14.59 2.28 -14.58
N SER A 23 15.28 1.34 -15.24
CA SER A 23 14.76 0.69 -16.45
C SER A 23 13.34 0.17 -16.21
N ALA A 24 12.48 0.29 -17.22
CA ALA A 24 11.13 -0.25 -17.18
C ALA A 24 11.13 -1.75 -16.81
N ASP A 25 12.18 -2.47 -17.22
CA ASP A 25 12.31 -3.91 -17.06
C ASP A 25 13.06 -4.34 -15.81
N PHE A 26 13.59 -3.39 -15.03
CA PHE A 26 14.28 -3.72 -13.79
C PHE A 26 13.32 -4.40 -12.80
N MET A 27 13.68 -5.60 -12.36
CA MET A 27 13.02 -6.28 -11.25
C MET A 27 13.96 -6.22 -10.05
N PRO A 28 13.51 -5.70 -8.88
CA PRO A 28 14.36 -5.71 -7.70
C PRO A 28 14.74 -7.15 -7.31
N PRO A 29 15.96 -7.41 -6.83
CA PRO A 29 16.38 -8.74 -6.40
C PRO A 29 15.55 -9.23 -5.21
N GLY A 30 15.25 -10.53 -5.17
CA GLY A 30 14.42 -11.17 -4.13
C GLY A 30 12.94 -11.31 -4.52
N TRP A 31 12.51 -10.77 -5.65
CA TRP A 31 11.18 -11.01 -6.20
C TRP A 31 11.12 -12.29 -7.03
N ASP A 32 10.02 -13.02 -6.91
CA ASP A 32 9.65 -14.09 -7.81
C ASP A 32 9.28 -13.50 -9.19
N ALA A 33 9.84 -14.06 -10.27
CA ALA A 33 9.69 -13.54 -11.61
C ALA A 33 8.26 -13.68 -12.16
N ASP A 34 7.57 -14.78 -11.83
CA ASP A 34 6.21 -15.05 -12.28
C ASP A 34 5.24 -14.09 -11.59
N ILE A 35 5.40 -13.90 -10.27
CA ILE A 35 4.62 -12.91 -9.52
C ILE A 35 4.91 -11.51 -10.05
N TRP A 36 6.18 -11.15 -10.24
CA TRP A 36 6.55 -9.83 -10.74
C TRP A 36 5.95 -9.56 -12.11
N ALA A 37 5.92 -10.54 -13.02
CA ALA A 37 5.33 -10.38 -14.34
C ALA A 37 3.84 -10.00 -14.26
N THR A 38 3.08 -10.60 -13.34
CA THR A 38 1.64 -10.35 -13.16
C THR A 38 1.30 -8.98 -12.55
N LEU A 39 2.25 -8.32 -11.88
CA LEU A 39 1.98 -7.03 -11.21
C LEU A 39 1.65 -5.92 -12.21
N LEU A 40 0.72 -5.05 -11.81
CA LEU A 40 0.38 -3.86 -12.57
C LEU A 40 1.59 -2.90 -12.68
N PRO A 41 1.69 -2.09 -13.74
CA PRO A 41 2.77 -1.12 -13.89
C PRO A 41 2.92 -0.15 -12.71
N GLN A 42 1.80 0.22 -12.06
CA GLN A 42 1.81 1.09 -10.88
C GLN A 42 2.52 0.42 -9.69
N ASP A 43 2.19 -0.84 -9.43
CA ASP A 43 2.78 -1.62 -8.33
C ASP A 43 4.26 -1.87 -8.59
N LYS A 44 4.63 -2.21 -9.82
CA LYS A 44 6.04 -2.33 -10.24
C LYS A 44 6.83 -1.06 -9.95
N ARG A 45 6.28 0.12 -10.29
CA ARG A 45 6.91 1.42 -9.96
C ARG A 45 7.02 1.64 -8.45
N HIS A 46 5.96 1.31 -7.70
CA HIS A 46 5.94 1.46 -6.25
C HIS A 46 7.00 0.58 -5.58
N PHE A 47 7.08 -0.70 -5.93
CA PHE A 47 8.06 -1.63 -5.34
C PHE A 47 9.50 -1.29 -5.73
N LYS A 48 9.74 -0.80 -6.96
CA LYS A 48 11.04 -0.22 -7.34
C LYS A 48 11.43 0.95 -6.45
N PHE A 49 10.49 1.85 -6.15
CA PHE A 49 10.71 2.97 -5.24
C PHE A 49 11.04 2.49 -3.83
N MET A 50 10.26 1.53 -3.31
CA MET A 50 10.47 0.96 -1.98
C MET A 50 11.83 0.27 -1.85
N PHE A 51 12.22 -0.52 -2.85
CA PHE A 51 13.54 -1.16 -2.89
C PHE A 51 14.67 -0.14 -2.76
N ARG A 52 14.58 0.94 -3.52
CA ARG A 52 15.63 1.95 -3.61
C ARG A 52 15.69 2.87 -2.40
N ARG A 53 14.56 3.37 -1.92
CA ARG A 53 14.49 4.44 -0.91
C ARG A 53 14.22 3.93 0.51
N ARG A 54 13.67 2.72 0.64
CA ARG A 54 13.28 2.13 1.92
C ARG A 54 14.03 0.83 2.23
N SER A 55 15.01 0.47 1.40
CA SER A 55 15.75 -0.81 1.51
C SER A 55 14.82 -2.03 1.55
N PHE A 56 13.63 -1.92 0.96
CA PHE A 56 12.65 -2.99 0.99
C PHE A 56 13.10 -4.13 0.08
N ARG A 57 13.25 -5.33 0.64
CA ARG A 57 13.62 -6.53 -0.11
C ARG A 57 12.69 -7.66 0.28
N PRO A 58 11.93 -8.25 -0.66
CA PRO A 58 11.14 -9.43 -0.36
C PRO A 58 12.07 -10.57 0.07
N GLY A 59 11.69 -11.31 1.11
CA GLY A 59 12.43 -12.49 1.58
C GLY A 59 13.73 -12.21 2.35
N ASN A 60 14.12 -10.95 2.58
CA ASN A 60 15.32 -10.59 3.35
C ASN A 60 15.08 -10.50 4.85
N GLU A 61 13.87 -10.79 5.32
CA GLU A 61 13.63 -10.95 6.75
C GLU A 61 13.96 -12.40 7.11
N THR A 62 15.05 -12.60 7.85
CA THR A 62 15.41 -13.90 8.47
C THR A 62 14.29 -14.43 9.36
N GLU A 63 13.35 -13.56 9.75
CA GLU A 63 12.12 -13.86 10.44
C GLU A 63 10.99 -13.18 9.69
N VAL A 64 10.03 -13.95 9.16
CA VAL A 64 8.73 -13.41 8.76
C VAL A 64 8.23 -12.61 9.95
N LYS A 65 8.17 -11.27 9.86
CA LYS A 65 7.51 -10.46 10.90
C LYS A 65 6.04 -10.79 10.86
N ALA A 66 5.67 -11.82 11.59
CA ALA A 66 4.28 -12.11 11.88
C ALA A 66 3.68 -10.80 12.41
N LEU A 67 2.57 -10.37 11.81
CA LEU A 67 1.74 -9.35 12.43
C LEU A 67 1.53 -9.77 13.89
N PRO A 68 1.67 -8.86 14.87
CA PRO A 68 1.53 -9.21 16.27
C PRO A 68 0.25 -10.02 16.43
N ALA A 69 0.37 -11.23 16.98
CA ALA A 69 -0.75 -12.14 17.09
C ALA A 69 -1.86 -11.45 17.90
N ILE A 70 -2.89 -10.98 17.21
CA ILE A 70 -4.02 -10.33 17.85
C ILE A 70 -4.75 -11.43 18.61
N THR A 71 -4.66 -11.42 19.93
CA THR A 71 -5.42 -12.35 20.76
C THR A 71 -6.91 -12.17 20.51
N HIS A 72 -7.69 -13.23 20.72
CA HIS A 72 -9.14 -13.17 20.53
C HIS A 72 -9.79 -12.02 21.33
N GLN A 73 -9.26 -11.70 22.52
CA GLN A 73 -9.70 -10.57 23.34
C GLN A 73 -9.46 -9.21 22.68
N VAL A 74 -8.28 -8.97 22.10
CA VAL A 74 -7.98 -7.70 21.41
C VAL A 74 -8.88 -7.53 20.18
N ARG A 75 -9.16 -8.62 19.45
CA ARG A 75 -10.09 -8.58 18.31
C ARG A 75 -11.51 -8.22 18.75
N LEU A 76 -11.97 -8.76 19.88
CA LEU A 76 -13.28 -8.43 20.44
C LEU A 76 -13.36 -6.96 20.89
N GLN A 77 -12.31 -6.44 21.52
CA GLN A 77 -12.24 -5.03 21.93
C GLN A 77 -12.25 -4.09 20.72
N GLN A 78 -11.47 -4.41 19.68
CA GLN A 78 -11.47 -3.63 18.44
C GLN A 78 -12.84 -3.65 17.77
N LYS A 79 -13.52 -4.81 17.75
CA LYS A 79 -14.86 -4.94 17.19
C LYS A 79 -15.88 -4.11 17.98
N ALA A 80 -15.83 -4.16 19.31
CA ALA A 80 -16.71 -3.36 20.17
C ALA A 80 -16.47 -1.85 20.01
N GLU A 81 -15.21 -1.43 19.86
CA GLU A 81 -14.87 -0.02 19.62
C GLU A 81 -15.40 0.45 18.25
N VAL A 82 -15.25 -0.37 17.21
CA VAL A 82 -15.82 -0.08 15.88
C VAL A 82 -17.35 -0.03 15.93
N GLU A 83 -18.00 -0.96 16.62
CA GLU A 83 -19.46 -0.94 16.80
C GLU A 83 -19.94 0.29 17.58
N ARG A 84 -19.18 0.75 18.59
CA ARG A 84 -19.48 2.00 19.30
C ARG A 84 -19.40 3.20 18.36
N LEU A 85 -18.32 3.30 17.59
CA LEU A 85 -18.10 4.39 16.63
C LEU A 85 -19.15 4.40 15.49
N ILE A 86 -19.61 3.22 15.04
CA ILE A 86 -20.70 3.11 14.06
C ILE A 86 -22.05 3.55 14.68
N GLY A 87 -22.26 3.29 15.97
CA GLY A 87 -23.45 3.72 16.71
C GLY A 87 -23.53 5.23 16.98
N GLU A 88 -22.41 5.95 16.89
CA GLU A 88 -22.31 7.39 17.17
C GLU A 88 -22.72 8.30 16.01
N VAL A 89 -23.18 7.75 14.87
CA VAL A 89 -23.74 8.57 13.78
C VAL A 89 -25.03 9.24 14.25
N SER A 90 -24.98 10.56 14.39
CA SER A 90 -26.11 11.36 14.86
C SER A 90 -27.30 11.23 13.90
N GLU A 91 -28.53 11.31 14.42
CA GLU A 91 -29.74 11.28 13.58
C GLU A 91 -29.75 12.40 12.53
N GLU A 92 -29.09 13.51 12.82
CA GLU A 92 -28.90 14.63 11.89
C GLU A 92 -28.01 14.26 10.69
N GLU A 93 -26.93 13.52 10.91
CA GLU A 93 -26.04 13.04 9.85
C GLU A 93 -26.74 12.00 8.98
N LYS A 94 -27.54 11.12 9.58
CA LYS A 94 -28.37 10.14 8.84
C LYS A 94 -29.38 10.86 7.94
N GLN A 95 -30.06 11.89 8.44
CA GLN A 95 -31.01 12.68 7.65
C GLN A 95 -30.32 13.43 6.51
N LYS A 96 -29.15 14.04 6.77
CA LYS A 96 -28.34 14.69 5.72
C LYS A 96 -27.90 13.69 4.65
N PHE A 97 -27.48 12.50 5.04
CA PHE A 97 -27.07 11.43 4.13
C PHE A 97 -28.24 10.96 3.24
N GLU A 98 -29.41 10.69 3.82
CA GLU A 98 -30.59 10.29 3.03
C GLU A 98 -31.08 11.40 2.09
N ALA A 99 -31.06 12.66 2.54
CA ALA A 99 -31.37 13.80 1.67
C ALA A 99 -30.40 13.91 0.49
N LEU A 100 -29.10 13.70 0.73
CA LEU A 100 -28.07 13.71 -0.30
C LEU A 100 -28.25 12.54 -1.28
N LYS A 101 -28.51 11.34 -0.77
CA LYS A 101 -28.80 10.14 -1.57
C LYS A 101 -30.00 10.34 -2.50
N GLN A 102 -31.09 10.90 -1.99
CA GLN A 102 -32.27 11.24 -2.80
C GLN A 102 -31.98 12.30 -3.86
N LYS A 103 -31.09 13.26 -3.57
CA LYS A 103 -30.65 14.26 -4.55
C LYS A 103 -29.82 13.62 -5.67
N MET A 104 -28.86 12.76 -5.31
CA MET A 104 -28.00 12.05 -6.26
C MET A 104 -28.79 11.06 -7.13
N LEU A 105 -29.77 10.35 -6.56
CA LEU A 105 -30.67 9.46 -7.31
C LEU A 105 -31.50 10.23 -8.35
N ARG A 106 -32.02 11.40 -7.98
CA ARG A 106 -32.73 12.28 -8.91
C ARG A 106 -31.81 12.75 -10.03
N GLN A 107 -30.58 13.14 -9.71
CA GLN A 107 -29.58 13.50 -10.71
C GLN A 107 -29.27 12.32 -11.63
N TYR A 108 -28.98 11.12 -11.09
CA TYR A 108 -28.70 9.93 -11.87
C TYR A 108 -29.83 9.55 -12.83
N ARG A 109 -31.09 9.58 -12.36
CA ARG A 109 -32.26 9.39 -13.23
C ARG A 109 -32.37 10.46 -14.31
N SER A 110 -32.08 11.72 -13.99
CA SER A 110 -32.09 12.80 -14.98
C SER A 110 -30.97 12.69 -16.03
N PHE A 111 -29.86 12.01 -15.71
CA PHE A 111 -28.75 11.76 -16.62
C PHE A 111 -28.92 10.48 -17.47
N GLY A 112 -30.10 9.83 -17.43
CA GLY A 112 -30.40 8.71 -18.33
C GLY A 112 -29.94 7.34 -17.84
N GLY A 113 -29.84 7.12 -16.53
CA GLY A 113 -29.45 5.83 -15.94
C GLY A 113 -30.48 4.69 -16.06
N GLU A 114 -31.57 4.89 -16.80
CA GLU A 114 -32.54 3.88 -17.22
C GLU A 114 -32.56 3.88 -18.76
N SER A 115 -31.60 3.19 -19.37
CA SER A 115 -31.62 2.77 -20.78
C SER A 115 -31.22 1.30 -20.85
#